data_AF-A0A9P5KA49-F1
#
_entry.id   AF-A0A9P5KA49-F1
#
_cell.length_a   1.000
_cell.length_b   1.000
_cell.length_c   1.000
_cell.angle_alpha   90.00
_cell.angle_beta   90.00
_cell.angle_gamma   90.00
#
_symmetry.space_group_name_H-M   'P 1'
#
loop_
_entity.id
_entity.type
_entity.pdbx_description
1 polymer ?
#
loop_
_entity_poly.entity_id
_entity_poly.type
_entity_poly.pdbx_seq_one_letter_code
_entity_poly.pdbx_strand_id
1 'polypeptide(L)'
;MKVSKLAFLILGVTLLSLASAEPTGGNGRMRKPEVSCFLNLYGVTKFAPSSRRYSGRTTNLPDDADIGEICSRFWKGLQQFGLHCAAWSHAAYPHYCGKDRGRDGELAWQFESAMGCNRGMVSAAWWEATHNKYGSLDKCLRTRTKSIIPHPYPI
;
A
#
# COMPACT_ATOMS: atom_id res chain seq x y z
N MET A 1 14.00 14.62 -79.19
CA MET A 1 12.79 13.98 -78.62
C MET A 1 13.21 12.57 -78.20
N LYS A 2 13.47 12.29 -76.91
CA LYS A 2 12.54 11.64 -75.93
C LYS A 2 11.88 10.39 -76.56
N VAL A 3 11.99 9.16 -76.04
CA VAL A 3 11.62 8.64 -74.70
C VAL A 3 12.34 7.28 -74.53
N SER A 4 13.23 7.10 -73.55
CA SER A 4 13.04 6.66 -72.15
C SER A 4 12.89 5.14 -71.96
N LYS A 5 13.82 4.59 -71.17
CA LYS A 5 13.94 3.19 -70.76
C LYS A 5 12.71 2.78 -69.93
N LEU A 6 12.13 1.64 -70.27
CA LEU A 6 11.04 0.99 -69.54
C LEU A 6 11.62 0.46 -68.21
N ALA A 7 11.28 1.14 -67.12
CA ALA A 7 11.65 0.74 -65.76
C ALA A 7 10.55 -0.15 -65.16
N PHE A 8 11.02 -1.17 -64.45
CA PHE A 8 10.30 -2.24 -63.83
C PHE A 8 9.37 -1.80 -62.68
N LEU A 9 8.23 -2.49 -62.58
CA LEU A 9 7.54 -2.94 -61.36
C LEU A 9 7.49 -1.98 -60.16
N ILE A 10 6.35 -1.29 -59.99
CA ILE A 10 5.94 -0.72 -58.71
C ILE A 10 5.01 -1.74 -58.04
N LEU A 11 5.60 -2.66 -57.27
CA LEU A 11 4.87 -3.42 -56.24
C LEU A 11 4.71 -2.50 -55.04
N GLY A 12 3.48 -2.02 -54.83
CA GLY A 12 3.11 -1.20 -53.69
C GLY A 12 3.28 -1.97 -52.39
N VAL A 13 4.29 -1.61 -51.61
CA VAL A 13 4.40 -1.97 -50.20
C VAL A 13 3.76 -0.85 -49.40
N THR A 14 2.50 -1.04 -49.02
CA THR A 14 1.83 -0.23 -48.00
C THR A 14 2.54 -0.49 -46.67
N LEU A 15 3.49 0.40 -46.33
CA LEU A 15 4.02 0.51 -44.98
C LEU A 15 2.87 0.98 -44.07
N LEU A 16 2.30 0.05 -43.29
CA LEU A 16 1.58 0.40 -42.08
C LEU A 16 2.55 1.20 -41.20
N SER A 17 2.28 2.49 -41.02
CA SER A 17 2.87 3.29 -39.98
C SER A 17 2.43 2.73 -38.63
N LEU A 18 3.14 1.71 -38.14
CA LEU A 18 3.22 1.43 -36.71
C LEU A 18 3.92 2.65 -36.10
N ALA A 19 3.15 3.63 -35.67
CA ALA A 19 3.60 4.56 -34.66
C ALA A 19 3.96 3.72 -33.44
N SER A 20 5.24 3.36 -33.34
CA SER A 20 5.83 2.90 -32.10
C SER A 20 5.61 4.05 -31.13
N ALA A 21 4.58 3.94 -30.30
CA ALA A 21 4.48 4.74 -29.10
C ALA A 21 5.69 4.34 -28.27
N GLU A 22 6.77 5.11 -28.40
CA GLU A 22 7.87 5.07 -27.46
C GLU A 22 7.23 5.19 -26.07
N PRO A 23 7.44 4.23 -25.14
CA PRO A 23 7.03 4.47 -23.79
C PRO A 23 7.79 5.71 -23.37
N THR A 24 7.06 6.77 -23.04
CA THR A 24 7.59 7.99 -22.45
C THR A 24 8.17 7.58 -21.11
N GLY A 25 9.41 7.09 -21.16
CA GLY A 25 10.31 6.87 -20.04
C GLY A 25 10.67 8.24 -19.50
N GLY A 26 9.68 8.90 -18.89
CA GLY A 26 9.91 10.03 -18.03
C GLY A 26 10.90 9.55 -16.99
N ASN A 27 12.06 10.22 -16.96
CA ASN A 27 13.08 10.04 -15.94
C ASN A 27 12.55 10.61 -14.61
N GLY A 28 11.45 10.04 -14.13
CA GLY A 28 10.79 10.39 -12.89
C GLY A 28 11.63 9.80 -11.79
N ARG A 29 12.39 10.65 -11.11
CA ARG A 29 13.13 10.29 -9.90
C ARG A 29 12.18 9.52 -8.97
N MET A 30 12.37 8.20 -8.87
CA MET A 30 11.51 7.31 -8.07
C MET A 30 11.44 7.88 -6.66
N ARG A 31 10.24 8.27 -6.23
CA ARG A 31 10.05 8.85 -4.90
C ARG A 31 10.37 7.77 -3.88
N LYS A 32 11.11 8.13 -2.82
CA LYS A 32 11.38 7.19 -1.74
C LYS A 32 10.06 6.71 -1.14
N PRO A 33 9.94 5.44 -0.76
CA PRO A 33 8.74 4.98 -0.08
C PRO A 33 8.55 5.73 1.23
N GLU A 34 7.30 6.07 1.53
CA GLU A 34 6.93 6.84 2.72
C GLU A 34 5.76 6.18 3.42
N VAL A 35 5.91 5.93 4.72
CA VAL A 35 4.84 5.42 5.57
C VAL A 35 4.22 6.52 6.42
N SER A 36 2.90 6.50 6.49
CA SER A 36 2.08 7.34 7.35
C SER A 36 1.16 6.44 8.18
N CYS A 37 0.79 6.88 9.37
CA CYS A 37 -0.12 6.14 10.24
C CYS A 37 -0.97 7.02 11.13
N PHE A 38 -2.11 6.45 11.54
CA PHE A 38 -3.13 7.08 12.35
C PHE A 38 -3.51 6.16 13.50
N LEU A 39 -3.62 6.76 14.68
CA LEU A 39 -4.14 6.12 15.88
C LEU A 39 -5.45 6.79 16.26
N ASN A 40 -6.53 6.01 16.23
CA ASN A 40 -7.83 6.41 16.73
C ASN A 40 -8.16 5.65 18.01
N LEU A 41 -8.53 6.36 19.06
CA LEU A 41 -9.09 5.74 20.27
C LEU A 41 -10.59 5.67 20.13
N TYR A 42 -11.14 4.47 20.29
CA TYR A 42 -12.58 4.25 20.37
C TYR A 42 -12.94 3.89 21.81
N GLY A 43 -13.99 4.52 22.32
CA GLY A 43 -14.61 4.11 23.58
C GLY A 43 -15.35 2.78 23.41
N VAL A 44 -15.54 2.05 24.52
CA VAL A 44 -16.37 0.85 24.72
C VAL A 44 -17.09 0.37 23.45
N THR A 45 -16.47 -0.53 22.67
CA THR A 45 -17.25 -1.29 21.69
C THR A 45 -18.05 -2.34 22.48
N LYS A 46 -19.21 -2.75 21.95
CA LYS A 46 -20.08 -3.76 22.60
C LYS A 46 -19.35 -5.08 22.91
N PHE A 47 -18.19 -5.32 22.28
CA PHE A 47 -17.38 -6.54 22.37
C PHE A 47 -16.08 -6.39 23.15
N ALA A 48 -15.58 -5.16 23.34
CA ALA A 48 -14.39 -4.88 24.14
C ALA A 48 -14.55 -3.50 24.80
N PRO A 49 -14.59 -3.40 26.14
CA PRO A 49 -14.86 -2.15 26.84
C PRO A 49 -13.76 -1.07 26.67
N SER A 50 -12.74 -1.33 25.86
CA SER A 50 -11.64 -0.42 25.59
C SER A 50 -10.79 -0.93 24.41
N SER A 51 -10.99 -0.39 23.20
CA SER A 51 -10.22 -0.77 22.02
C SER A 51 -9.53 0.41 21.33
N ARG A 52 -8.47 0.12 20.60
CA ARG A 52 -7.72 1.08 19.79
C ARG A 52 -7.69 0.62 18.36
N ARG A 53 -7.89 1.56 17.45
CA ARG A 53 -7.80 1.33 16.01
C ARG A 53 -6.53 1.96 15.48
N TYR A 54 -5.78 1.16 14.75
CA TYR A 54 -4.58 1.57 14.07
C TYR A 54 -4.82 1.44 12.58
N SER A 55 -4.33 2.41 11.83
CA SER A 55 -4.21 2.29 10.39
C SER A 55 -2.93 2.93 9.90
N GLY A 56 -2.43 2.42 8.78
CA GLY A 56 -1.26 2.97 8.13
C GLY A 56 -1.30 2.76 6.64
N ARG A 57 -0.50 3.57 5.97
CA ARG A 57 -0.40 3.62 4.53
C ARG A 57 1.03 3.91 4.15
N THR A 58 1.55 3.11 3.24
CA THR A 58 2.84 3.28 2.63
C THR A 58 2.64 3.64 1.18
N THR A 59 3.28 4.71 0.72
CA THR A 59 3.24 5.19 -0.66
C THR A 59 4.57 4.95 -1.36
N ASN A 60 4.56 4.93 -2.69
CA ASN A 60 5.74 4.67 -3.53
C ASN A 60 6.44 3.35 -3.17
N LEU A 61 5.66 2.31 -2.85
CA LEU A 61 6.17 0.95 -2.71
C LEU A 61 6.81 0.52 -4.04
N PRO A 62 8.00 -0.10 -4.05
CA PRO A 62 8.57 -0.63 -5.27
C PRO A 62 7.75 -1.82 -5.76
N ASP A 63 7.75 -2.06 -7.08
CA ASP A 63 6.92 -3.09 -7.72
C ASP A 63 7.28 -4.51 -7.28
N ASP A 64 8.52 -4.72 -6.81
CA ASP A 64 9.04 -5.99 -6.30
C ASP A 64 8.79 -6.21 -4.80
N ALA A 65 8.10 -5.29 -4.11
CA ALA A 65 7.81 -5.44 -2.70
C ALA A 65 6.88 -6.65 -2.45
N ASP A 66 7.35 -7.62 -1.66
CA ASP A 66 6.52 -8.73 -1.21
C ASP A 66 5.55 -8.27 -0.11
N ILE A 67 4.39 -7.78 -0.54
CA ILE A 67 3.31 -7.34 0.34
C ILE A 67 2.83 -8.48 1.25
N GLY A 68 2.80 -9.72 0.75
CA GLY A 68 2.37 -10.87 1.53
C GLY A 68 3.29 -11.14 2.71
N GLU A 69 4.60 -11.11 2.46
CA GLU A 69 5.62 -11.24 3.51
C GLU A 69 5.56 -10.07 4.50
N ILE A 70 5.48 -8.83 4.03
CA ILE A 70 5.37 -7.64 4.89
C ILE A 70 4.17 -7.77 5.84
N CYS A 71 3.00 -8.11 5.31
CA CYS A 71 1.78 -8.27 6.11
C CYS A 71 1.90 -9.43 7.11
N SER A 72 2.43 -10.57 6.66
CA SER A 72 2.63 -11.75 7.52
C SER A 72 3.56 -11.45 8.70
N ARG A 73 4.70 -10.79 8.44
CA ARG A 73 5.66 -10.38 9.48
C ARG A 73 5.06 -9.31 10.40
N PHE A 74 4.31 -8.35 9.87
CA PHE A 74 3.67 -7.32 10.67
C PHE A 74 2.67 -7.91 11.67
N TRP A 75 1.83 -8.85 11.23
CA TRP A 75 0.89 -9.53 12.12
C TRP A 75 1.59 -10.38 13.18
N LYS A 76 2.64 -11.12 12.83
CA LYS A 76 3.47 -11.85 13.80
C LYS A 76 4.12 -10.90 14.82
N GLY A 77 4.66 -9.78 14.35
CA GLY A 77 5.25 -8.74 15.18
C GLY A 77 4.24 -8.09 16.13
N LEU A 78 2.95 -8.07 15.81
CA LEU A 78 1.91 -7.64 16.74
C LEU A 78 1.55 -8.73 17.76
N GLN A 79 1.51 -9.99 17.33
CA GLN A 79 1.19 -11.15 18.16
C GLN A 79 2.22 -11.40 19.27
N GLN A 80 3.48 -11.00 19.10
CA GLN A 80 4.51 -11.16 20.14
C GLN A 80 4.17 -10.42 21.45
N PHE A 81 3.33 -9.37 21.38
CA PHE A 81 2.85 -8.64 22.56
C PHE A 81 1.59 -9.26 23.17
N GLY A 82 1.24 -10.49 22.76
CA GLY A 82 0.11 -11.26 23.26
C GLY A 82 -1.23 -10.54 23.05
N LEU A 83 -2.11 -10.71 24.03
CA LEU A 83 -3.46 -10.15 24.00
C LEU A 83 -3.49 -8.61 23.95
N HIS A 84 -2.37 -7.94 24.26
CA HIS A 84 -2.32 -6.48 24.28
C HIS A 84 -2.35 -5.86 22.89
N CYS A 85 -1.65 -6.43 21.89
CA CYS A 85 -1.64 -5.94 20.49
C CYS A 85 -2.14 -6.97 19.47
N ALA A 86 -2.69 -8.11 19.88
CA ALA A 86 -3.33 -9.04 18.95
C ALA A 86 -4.34 -8.30 18.06
N ALA A 87 -4.21 -8.45 16.74
CA ALA A 87 -5.09 -7.81 15.77
C ALA A 87 -6.45 -8.52 15.76
N TRP A 88 -7.50 -7.80 16.16
CA TRP A 88 -8.87 -8.27 16.14
C TRP A 88 -9.53 -7.91 14.81
N SER A 89 -10.40 -8.80 14.34
CA SER A 89 -11.23 -8.59 13.16
C SER A 89 -12.69 -8.85 13.55
N HIS A 90 -13.58 -7.92 13.21
CA HIS A 90 -15.01 -8.12 13.38
C HIS A 90 -15.77 -7.42 12.25
N ALA A 91 -17.06 -7.77 12.07
CA ALA A 91 -17.86 -7.33 10.92
C ALA A 91 -17.80 -5.82 10.63
N ALA A 92 -17.87 -4.98 11.68
CA ALA A 92 -17.81 -3.52 11.53
C ALA A 92 -16.40 -2.94 11.26
N TYR A 93 -15.34 -3.68 11.55
CA TYR A 93 -13.94 -3.24 11.37
C TYR A 93 -13.06 -4.48 11.13
N PRO A 94 -13.02 -5.00 9.88
CA PRO A 94 -12.12 -6.09 9.56
C PRO A 94 -10.68 -5.58 9.62
N HIS A 95 -9.77 -6.38 10.16
CA HIS A 95 -8.36 -6.12 9.93
C HIS A 95 -8.04 -6.28 8.45
N TYR A 96 -7.04 -5.56 7.98
CA TYR A 96 -6.61 -5.63 6.59
C TYR A 96 -5.13 -5.28 6.52
N CYS A 97 -4.41 -5.95 5.62
CA CYS A 97 -3.10 -5.53 5.15
C CYS A 97 -2.95 -6.03 3.72
N GLY A 98 -2.61 -5.12 2.81
CA GLY A 98 -2.48 -5.47 1.40
C GLY A 98 -2.30 -4.26 0.49
N LYS A 99 -2.17 -4.53 -0.80
CA LYS A 99 -2.11 -3.49 -1.84
C LYS A 99 -3.41 -2.69 -1.83
N ASP A 100 -3.31 -1.37 -1.72
CA ASP A 100 -4.47 -0.50 -1.80
C ASP A 100 -5.11 -0.62 -3.19
N ARG A 101 -6.34 -1.16 -3.25
CA ARG A 101 -7.05 -1.42 -4.51
C ARG A 101 -7.39 -0.13 -5.28
N GLY A 102 -7.32 1.04 -4.65
CA GLY A 102 -7.60 2.32 -5.29
C GLY A 102 -6.36 3.05 -5.80
N ARG A 103 -5.15 2.65 -5.38
CA ARG A 103 -3.90 3.39 -5.66
C ARG A 103 -2.71 2.45 -5.85
N ASP A 104 -2.14 2.46 -7.05
CA ASP A 104 -0.94 1.70 -7.38
C ASP A 104 0.29 2.17 -6.58
N GLY A 105 1.19 1.24 -6.27
CA GLY A 105 2.38 1.51 -5.46
C GLY A 105 2.06 1.84 -4.00
N GLU A 106 0.89 1.45 -3.50
CA GLU A 106 0.52 1.67 -2.10
C GLU A 106 0.18 0.37 -1.34
N LEU A 107 0.67 0.31 -0.10
CA LEU A 107 0.32 -0.70 0.89
C LEU A 107 -0.52 -0.03 1.98
N ALA A 108 -1.68 -0.58 2.29
CA ALA A 108 -2.51 -0.14 3.39
C ALA A 108 -2.66 -1.25 4.42
N TRP A 109 -2.76 -0.87 5.70
CA TRP A 109 -3.09 -1.78 6.77
C TRP A 109 -3.98 -1.11 7.82
N GLN A 110 -4.81 -1.91 8.48
CA GLN A 110 -5.67 -1.48 9.57
C GLN A 110 -6.02 -2.64 10.49
N PHE A 111 -6.20 -2.36 11.78
CA PHE A 111 -6.70 -3.35 12.74
C PHE A 111 -7.25 -2.67 14.00
N GLU A 112 -8.09 -3.41 14.72
CA GLU A 112 -8.51 -3.07 16.07
C GLU A 112 -7.75 -3.95 17.07
N SER A 113 -7.44 -3.43 18.26
CA SER A 113 -6.79 -4.21 19.32
C SER A 113 -7.15 -3.66 20.71
N ALA A 114 -6.65 -4.30 21.76
CA ALA A 114 -6.88 -3.86 23.13
C ALA A 114 -6.29 -2.47 23.39
N MET A 115 -6.84 -1.75 24.37
CA MET A 115 -6.28 -0.47 24.82
C MET A 115 -4.83 -0.56 25.33
N GLY A 116 -4.37 -1.76 25.73
CA GLY A 116 -2.99 -2.03 26.09
C GLY A 116 -2.02 -1.92 24.91
N CYS A 117 -2.50 -2.12 23.68
CA CYS A 117 -1.69 -1.90 22.48
C CYS A 117 -1.30 -0.43 22.43
N ASN A 118 -0.01 -0.13 22.45
CA ASN A 118 0.49 1.25 22.34
C ASN A 118 1.25 1.45 21.03
N ARG A 119 1.49 2.71 20.69
CA ARG A 119 2.15 3.09 19.43
C ARG A 119 3.56 2.53 19.28
N GLY A 120 4.30 2.38 20.38
CA GLY A 120 5.64 1.78 20.36
C GLY A 120 5.61 0.30 19.95
N MET A 121 4.60 -0.45 20.39
CA MET A 121 4.42 -1.85 19.98
C MET A 121 4.10 -1.97 18.48
N VAL A 122 3.25 -1.08 17.95
CA VAL A 122 2.94 -1.06 16.51
C VAL A 122 4.16 -0.63 15.68
N SER A 123 4.91 0.38 16.13
CA SER A 123 6.19 0.77 15.52
C SER A 123 7.20 -0.38 15.53
N ALA A 124 7.32 -1.12 16.63
CA ALA A 124 8.20 -2.26 16.73
C ALA A 124 7.79 -3.38 15.76
N ALA A 125 6.51 -3.74 15.70
CA ALA A 125 6.01 -4.73 14.75
C ALA A 125 6.27 -4.33 13.28
N TRP A 126 6.15 -3.03 12.97
CA TRP A 126 6.48 -2.52 11.64
C TRP A 126 7.97 -2.56 11.33
N TRP A 127 8.82 -2.25 12.32
CA TRP A 127 10.26 -2.37 12.19
C TRP A 127 10.66 -3.83 11.93
N GLU A 128 10.12 -4.80 12.66
CA GLU A 128 10.36 -6.23 12.40
C GLU A 128 9.95 -6.66 10.97
N ALA A 129 8.83 -6.12 10.48
CA ALA A 129 8.29 -6.47 9.18
C ALA A 129 9.09 -5.88 8.00
N THR A 130 9.54 -4.63 8.15
CA THR A 130 10.02 -3.83 7.01
C THR A 130 11.44 -3.37 7.14
N HIS A 131 12.02 -3.48 8.34
CA HIS A 131 13.26 -2.83 8.70
C HIS A 131 13.28 -1.36 8.23
N ASN A 132 12.16 -0.63 8.41
CA ASN A 132 11.94 0.76 7.99
C ASN A 132 12.35 1.05 6.54
N LYS A 133 12.51 0.03 5.69
CA LYS A 133 12.81 0.16 4.26
C LYS A 133 11.77 1.04 3.58
N TYR A 134 10.55 1.06 4.12
CA TYR A 134 9.44 1.86 3.61
C TYR A 134 9.05 3.05 4.50
N GLY A 135 9.97 3.49 5.37
CA GLY A 135 9.76 4.55 6.34
C GLY A 135 9.41 4.02 7.73
N SER A 136 9.47 4.92 8.73
CA SER A 136 9.20 4.61 10.14
C SER A 136 7.84 5.13 10.60
N LEU A 137 7.17 4.36 11.48
CA LEU A 137 5.92 4.73 12.15
C LEU A 137 6.10 5.65 13.37
N ASP A 138 7.33 6.11 13.66
CA ASP A 138 7.65 6.99 14.80
C ASP A 138 6.93 8.33 14.78
N LYS A 139 6.10 8.60 13.76
CA LYS A 139 5.23 9.78 13.64
C LYS A 139 3.71 9.50 13.60
N CYS A 140 3.25 8.28 13.95
CA CYS A 140 1.80 8.01 14.14
C CYS A 140 1.09 9.09 14.96
N LEU A 141 0.18 9.78 14.29
CA LEU A 141 -0.59 10.87 14.86
C LEU A 141 -1.83 10.30 15.56
N ARG A 142 -2.09 10.76 16.79
CA ARG A 142 -3.37 10.51 17.46
C ARG A 142 -4.41 11.46 16.90
N THR A 143 -5.34 10.95 16.11
CA THR A 143 -6.44 11.75 15.54
C THR A 143 -7.69 11.61 16.39
N ARG A 144 -8.42 12.72 16.60
CA ARG A 144 -9.75 12.72 17.26
C ARG A 144 -10.90 12.54 16.26
N THR A 145 -10.60 12.49 14.96
CA THR A 145 -11.57 12.47 13.85
C THR A 145 -11.42 11.21 12.99
N LYS A 146 -12.53 10.80 12.35
CA LYS A 146 -12.76 9.56 11.57
C LYS A 146 -11.52 9.09 10.80
N SER A 147 -11.28 7.77 10.86
CA SER A 147 -10.35 7.03 9.99
C SER A 147 -10.28 7.64 8.59
N ILE A 148 -9.09 8.07 8.18
CA ILE A 148 -8.82 8.62 6.83
C ILE A 148 -8.89 7.51 5.78
N ILE A 149 -8.89 6.24 6.23
CA ILE A 149 -9.20 5.11 5.38
C ILE A 149 -10.73 4.93 5.40
N PRO A 150 -11.42 5.18 4.28
CA PRO A 150 -12.85 4.92 4.18
C PRO A 150 -13.15 3.44 4.42
N HIS A 151 -14.15 3.17 5.26
CA HIS A 151 -14.74 1.84 5.40
C HIS A 151 -15.61 1.50 4.18
N PRO A 152 -15.65 0.24 3.70
CA PRO A 152 -14.72 -0.88 3.89
C PRO A 152 -13.94 -1.21 2.59
N TYR A 153 -12.70 -1.66 2.72
CA TYR A 153 -12.13 -2.51 1.66
C TYR A 153 -12.93 -3.82 1.68
N PRO A 154 -13.58 -4.22 0.57
CA PRO A 154 -14.28 -5.49 0.53
C PRO A 154 -13.27 -6.61 0.72
N ILE A 155 -13.63 -7.56 1.59
CA ILE A 155 -12.93 -8.83 1.82
C ILE A 155 -12.77 -9.51 0.45
#